data_AF-D2B598-F1
#
_entry.id   AF-D2B598-F1
#
_cell.length_a   1.000
_cell.length_b   1.000
_cell.length_c   1.000
_cell.angle_alpha   90.00
_cell.angle_beta   90.00
_cell.angle_gamma   90.00
#
_symmetry.space_group_name_H-M   'P 1'
#
loop_
_entity.id
_entity.type
_entity.pdbx_description
1 polymer ?
#
loop_
_entity_poly.entity_id
_entity_poly.type
_entity_poly.pdbx_seq_one_letter_code
_entity_poly.pdbx_strand_id
1 'polypeptide(L)'
;MRKLTFGMNLSLDGYVAAPGDDLGWSVPSDELFHTRAGLIDEYVLVTAPVLLGSGTPFFTALDNWVNLTLMETRTFPDGVLLTRYETRR
;
A
#
# COMPACT_ATOMS: atom_id res chain seq x y z
N MET A 1 23.92 0.93 1.21
CA MET A 1 22.83 1.87 0.84
C MET A 1 21.64 1.60 1.75
N ARG A 2 20.92 2.62 2.23
CA ARG A 2 19.69 2.41 3.02
C ARG A 2 18.55 2.05 2.06
N LYS A 3 17.80 0.99 2.37
CA LYS A 3 16.57 0.65 1.64
C LYS A 3 15.47 1.64 2.02
N LEU A 4 14.69 2.09 1.04
CA LEU A 4 13.46 2.83 1.26
C LEU A 4 12.27 1.86 1.30
N THR A 5 11.77 1.58 2.50
CA THR A 5 10.54 0.80 2.70
C THR A 5 9.34 1.73 2.79
N PHE A 6 8.28 1.43 2.05
CA PHE A 6 6.99 2.08 2.15
C PHE A 6 5.94 1.10 2.65
N GLY A 7 5.17 1.48 3.68
CA GLY A 7 4.19 0.58 4.27
C GLY A 7 2.89 1.28 4.63
N MET A 8 1.78 0.58 4.43
CA MET A 8 0.44 1.15 4.62
C MET A 8 -0.65 0.09 4.82
N ASN A 9 -1.72 0.47 5.54
CA ASN A 9 -3.00 -0.23 5.54
C ASN A 9 -3.85 0.16 4.33
N LEU A 10 -4.52 -0.82 3.72
CA LEU A 10 -5.40 -0.60 2.58
C LEU A 10 -6.56 -1.61 2.59
N SER A 11 -7.65 -1.25 1.92
CA SER A 11 -8.72 -2.16 1.55
C SER A 11 -8.27 -3.17 0.49
N LEU A 12 -9.07 -4.22 0.28
CA LEU A 12 -8.80 -5.27 -0.72
C LEU A 12 -8.82 -4.71 -2.16
N ASP A 13 -9.58 -3.65 -2.41
CA ASP A 13 -9.66 -2.93 -3.68
C ASP A 13 -8.70 -1.73 -3.77
N GLY A 14 -7.76 -1.58 -2.83
CA GLY A 14 -6.62 -0.69 -2.99
C GLY A 14 -6.85 0.75 -2.51
N TYR A 15 -7.80 0.99 -1.60
CA TYR A 15 -8.03 2.31 -1.00
C TYR A 15 -7.44 2.41 0.41
N VAL A 16 -6.89 3.58 0.74
CA VAL A 16 -6.29 3.87 2.04
C VAL A 16 -7.19 4.66 2.98
N ALA A 17 -8.21 5.30 2.43
CA ALA A 17 -9.22 6.06 3.15
C ALA A 17 -10.55 5.95 2.40
N ALA A 18 -11.66 5.86 3.14
CA ALA A 18 -13.00 6.00 2.59
C ALA A 18 -13.29 7.48 2.28
N PRO A 19 -14.32 7.80 1.49
CA PRO A 19 -14.77 9.19 1.32
C PRO A 19 -15.06 9.84 2.68
N GLY A 20 -14.41 10.97 2.98
CA GLY A 20 -14.56 11.66 4.27
C GLY A 20 -13.65 11.15 5.41
N ASP A 21 -12.71 10.24 5.13
CA ASP A 21 -11.63 9.79 6.03
C ASP A 21 -12.08 9.00 7.29
N ASP A 22 -12.95 8.01 7.10
CA ASP A 22 -13.66 7.29 8.19
C ASP A 22 -13.05 5.93 8.57
N LEU A 23 -11.84 5.58 8.12
CA LEU A 23 -11.28 4.24 8.41
C LEU A 23 -10.59 4.15 9.78
N GLY A 24 -10.34 5.28 10.44
CA GLY A 24 -9.59 5.34 11.71
C GLY A 24 -8.13 4.87 11.57
N TRP A 25 -7.63 4.73 10.34
CA TRP A 25 -6.24 4.41 10.03
C TRP A 25 -5.43 5.69 9.90
N SER A 26 -4.13 5.64 10.16
CA SER A 26 -3.25 6.76 9.84
C SER A 26 -3.15 6.91 8.32
N VAL A 27 -3.73 7.97 7.77
CA VAL A 27 -3.48 8.43 6.40
C VAL A 27 -2.12 9.15 6.33
N PRO A 28 -1.24 8.80 5.39
CA PRO A 28 -0.01 9.55 5.17
C PRO A 28 -0.29 10.89 4.54
N SER A 29 0.64 11.81 4.74
CA SER A 29 0.59 13.12 4.11
C SER A 29 0.70 13.00 2.58
N ASP A 30 -0.08 13.81 1.87
CA ASP A 30 -0.15 13.86 0.40
C ASP A 30 1.24 13.97 -0.28
N GLU A 31 2.16 14.71 0.35
CA GLU A 31 3.52 14.94 -0.16
C GLU A 31 4.37 13.66 -0.25
N LEU A 32 4.14 12.68 0.64
CA LEU A 32 4.86 11.40 0.62
C LEU A 32 4.29 10.43 -0.42
N PHE A 33 3.01 10.57 -0.75
CA PHE A 33 2.27 9.66 -1.63
C PHE A 33 2.59 9.87 -3.11
N HIS A 34 2.74 11.11 -3.56
CA HIS A 34 2.75 11.42 -4.99
C HIS A 34 4.11 11.30 -5.67
N THR A 35 5.23 11.25 -4.94
CA THR A 35 6.54 11.56 -5.53
C THR A 35 7.55 10.39 -5.61
N ARG A 36 7.23 9.18 -5.13
CA ARG A 36 8.30 8.19 -4.87
C ARG A 36 8.06 6.74 -5.30
N ALA A 37 7.02 6.40 -6.08
CA ALA A 37 6.76 5.01 -6.50
C ALA A 37 8.00 4.33 -7.15
N GLY A 38 8.73 5.04 -8.01
CA GLY A 38 9.97 4.53 -8.64
C GLY A 38 11.22 4.53 -7.76
N LEU A 39 11.13 5.04 -6.53
CA LEU A 39 12.24 5.11 -5.56
C LEU A 39 12.08 4.11 -4.41
N ILE A 40 10.91 3.48 -4.28
CA ILE A 40 10.62 2.51 -3.22
C ILE A 40 11.34 1.19 -3.53
N ASP A 41 12.13 0.70 -2.58
CA ASP A 41 12.81 -0.59 -2.69
C ASP A 41 11.93 -1.72 -2.16
N GLU A 42 11.07 -1.43 -1.17
CA GLU A 42 10.23 -2.43 -0.51
C GLU A 42 8.83 -1.87 -0.19
N TYR A 43 7.79 -2.66 -0.50
CA TYR A 43 6.40 -2.38 -0.16
C TYR A 43 5.93 -3.33 0.94
N VAL A 44 5.39 -2.80 2.04
CA VAL A 44 4.77 -3.57 3.11
C VAL A 44 3.28 -3.22 3.18
N LEU A 45 2.45 -4.09 2.62
CA LEU A 45 1.02 -3.86 2.45
C LEU A 45 0.25 -4.63 3.53
N VAL A 46 -0.60 -3.93 4.29
CA VAL A 46 -1.52 -4.52 5.28
C VAL A 46 -2.93 -4.41 4.73
N THR A 47 -3.41 -5.47 4.09
CA THR A 47 -4.69 -5.51 3.40
C THR A 47 -5.80 -6.00 4.32
N ALA A 48 -6.76 -5.13 4.60
CA ALA A 48 -7.99 -5.47 5.28
C ALA A 48 -8.99 -6.14 4.32
N PRO A 49 -9.77 -7.15 4.77
CA PRO A 49 -10.71 -7.89 3.93
C PRO A 49 -12.02 -7.11 3.70
N VAL A 50 -11.92 -5.86 3.23
CA VAL A 50 -13.03 -4.95 2.95
C VAL A 50 -12.89 -4.36 1.55
N LEU A 51 -14.02 -4.11 0.88
CA LEU A 51 -14.10 -3.36 -0.39
C LEU A 51 -14.74 -2.00 -0.09
N LEU A 52 -14.08 -0.89 -0.47
CA LEU A 52 -14.62 0.46 -0.26
C LEU A 52 -15.34 1.00 -1.50
N GLY A 53 -14.93 0.58 -2.69
CA GLY A 53 -15.46 1.01 -3.99
C GLY A 53 -15.09 2.45 -4.38
N SER A 54 -14.68 3.28 -3.43
CA SER A 54 -14.23 4.67 -3.65
C SER A 54 -13.44 5.18 -2.44
N GLY A 55 -12.71 6.28 -2.61
CA GLY A 55 -11.90 6.88 -1.56
C GLY A 55 -10.55 7.35 -2.08
N THR A 56 -9.56 7.44 -1.19
CA THR A 56 -8.18 7.77 -1.57
C THR A 56 -7.48 6.49 -2.03
N PRO A 57 -7.09 6.37 -3.32
CA PRO A 57 -6.41 5.17 -3.81
C PRO A 57 -4.97 5.09 -3.26
N PHE A 58 -4.50 3.88 -2.96
CA PHE A 58 -3.14 3.62 -2.50
C PHE A 58 -2.11 3.92 -3.60
N PHE A 59 -2.37 3.43 -4.80
CA PHE A 59 -1.57 3.74 -5.97
C PHE A 59 -2.31 4.81 -6.78
N THR A 60 -1.65 5.95 -6.98
CA THR A 60 -2.03 6.86 -8.06
C THR A 60 -1.62 6.27 -9.41
N ALA A 61 -1.98 6.95 -10.50
CA ALA A 61 -1.55 6.54 -11.84
C ALA A 61 -0.01 6.40 -11.88
N LEU A 62 0.47 5.20 -12.17
CA LEU A 62 1.89 4.93 -12.36
C LEU A 62 2.27 5.25 -13.81
N ASP A 63 3.38 5.96 -14.01
CA ASP A 63 3.89 6.22 -15.36
C ASP A 63 4.35 4.94 -16.08
N ASN A 64 4.79 3.93 -15.32
CA ASN A 64 5.28 2.65 -15.82
C ASN A 64 4.93 1.51 -14.84
N TRP A 65 4.88 0.27 -15.34
CA TRP A 65 4.73 -0.91 -14.49
C TRP A 65 5.94 -1.09 -13.57
N VAL A 66 5.68 -1.41 -12.31
CA VAL A 66 6.71 -1.78 -11.33
C VAL A 66 6.68 -3.29 -11.14
N ASN A 67 7.79 -3.96 -11.43
CA ASN A 67 7.93 -5.40 -11.21
C ASN A 67 8.27 -5.66 -9.74
N LEU A 68 7.52 -6.55 -9.09
CA LEU A 68 7.67 -6.86 -7.67
C LEU A 68 7.97 -8.35 -7.46
N THR A 69 8.79 -8.66 -6.45
CA THR A 69 8.97 -10.01 -5.93
C THR A 69 8.25 -10.11 -4.58
N LEU A 70 7.37 -11.09 -4.41
CA LEU A 70 6.78 -11.40 -3.11
C LEU A 70 7.85 -12.01 -2.21
N MET A 71 8.12 -11.36 -1.08
CA MET A 71 9.13 -11.76 -0.10
C MET A 71 8.52 -12.40 1.14
N GLU A 72 7.31 -11.98 1.52
CA GLU A 72 6.62 -12.49 2.71
C GLU A 72 5.11 -12.35 2.56
N THR A 73 4.38 -13.36 3.05
CA THR A 73 2.94 -13.29 3.29
C THR A 73 2.66 -13.78 4.69
N ARG A 74 1.91 -13.00 5.46
CA ARG A 74 1.37 -13.38 6.76
C ARG A 74 -0.13 -13.14 6.78
N THR A 75 -0.88 -14.13 7.23
CA THR A 75 -2.33 -14.04 7.45
C THR A 75 -2.61 -13.94 8.94
N PHE A 76 -3.51 -13.04 9.32
CA PHE A 76 -3.99 -12.87 10.68
C PHE A 76 -5.39 -13.53 10.85
N PRO A 77 -5.80 -13.88 12.09
CA PRO A 77 -7.07 -14.58 12.33
C PRO A 77 -8.33 -13.82 11.88
N ASP A 78 -8.26 -12.49 11.77
CA ASP A 78 -9.32 -11.59 11.31
C ASP A 78 -9.38 -11.45 9.78
N GLY A 79 -8.54 -12.21 9.06
CA GLY A 79 -8.47 -12.18 7.60
C GLY A 79 -7.60 -11.05 7.03
N VAL A 80 -6.96 -10.24 7.88
CA VAL A 80 -5.96 -9.26 7.44
C VAL A 80 -4.75 -10.00 6.84
N LEU A 81 -4.23 -9.48 5.74
CA LEU A 81 -3.01 -9.95 5.11
C LEU A 81 -1.91 -8.90 5.26
N LEU A 82 -0.73 -9.32 5.73
CA LEU A 82 0.50 -8.55 5.53
C LEU A 82 1.29 -9.20 4.40
N THR A 83 1.60 -8.42 3.37
CA THR A 83 2.48 -8.85 2.28
C THR A 83 3.66 -7.90 2.18
N ARG A 84 4.85 -8.47 1.98
CA ARG A 84 6.08 -7.71 1.73
C ARG A 84 6.57 -8.00 0.33
N TYR A 85 6.81 -6.95 -0.44
CA TYR A 85 7.32 -7.03 -1.80
C TYR A 85 8.61 -6.24 -1.94
N GLU A 86 9.54 -6.74 -2.73
CA GLU A 86 10.74 -6.01 -3.12
C GLU A 86 10.66 -5.62 -4.61
N THR A 87 11.05 -4.38 -4.92
CA THR A 87 11.11 -3.87 -6.29
C THR A 87 12.21 -4.59 -7.07
N ARG A 88 11.86 -5.18 -8.22
CA ARG A 88 12.84 -5.66 -9.20
C ARG A 88 13.33 -4.49 -10.03
N ARG A 89 14.63 -4.23 -9.98
CA ARG A 89 15.33 -3.27 -10.84
C ARG A 89 15.94 -3.97 -12.04
#